data_AF-A0A7S1H1B7-F1
#
_entry.id   AF-A0A7S1H1B7-F1
#
_cell.length_a   1.000
_cell.length_b   1.000
_cell.length_c   1.000
_cell.angle_alpha   90.00
_cell.angle_beta   90.00
_cell.angle_gamma   90.00
#
_symmetry.space_group_name_H-M   'P 1'
#
loop_
_entity.id
_entity.type
_entity.pdbx_description
1 polymer ?
#
loop_
_entity_poly.entity_id
_entity_poly.type
_entity_poly.pdbx_seq_one_letter_code
_entity_poly.pdbx_strand_id
1 'polypeptide(L)'
;VTQLYPWLADNRYQNPRVSHGARLSLTEMEVINAVLVDPSLAPHARFYFRDPSYAVGRGTEFSDTDEWSKIALNVLKAKIRKVVEASEKGKPPGSKCMSIKPFFHPRHFAKLVIKDICDIIDMDYQPGQEPSDLSLFWMTLDECATRHMKKTNVQIARELRALDEFCGQVDDHFNIAMDAGVARPLLVFGERGCGLTAMTVRWTQRRVTGKLLLKEEGDILDKTRSYARFTDNMGRDSLMIAFYCGYHQRLRKPMDVLRVLMQTICDALGARFVDDDLLDEHIQAVLLARFQEAGARGMTVYIVLDGLDHLREGCDTIDSWLPKTMKECPNVQWMV
;
A
#
# COMPACT_ATOMS: atom_id res chain seq x y z
N VAL A 1 6.98 6.77 10.30
CA VAL A 1 5.98 6.06 11.13
C VAL A 1 6.64 5.27 12.27
N THR A 2 7.65 4.45 11.98
CA THR A 2 8.47 3.71 12.96
C THR A 2 9.25 4.58 13.96
N GLN A 3 9.60 5.81 13.61
CA GLN A 3 10.26 6.76 14.53
C GLN A 3 9.30 7.48 15.50
N LEU A 4 8.01 7.58 15.17
CA LEU A 4 7.00 8.22 16.03
C LEU A 4 6.37 7.23 17.00
N TYR A 5 6.38 5.93 16.67
CA TYR A 5 5.74 4.87 17.46
C TYR A 5 6.63 3.62 17.50
N PRO A 6 7.69 3.60 18.33
CA PRO A 6 8.66 2.50 18.37
C PRO A 6 8.03 1.13 18.72
N TRP A 7 6.88 1.12 19.40
CA TRP A 7 6.15 -0.10 19.74
C TRP A 7 5.36 -0.71 18.58
N LEU A 8 5.17 0.03 17.48
CA LEU A 8 4.61 -0.50 16.23
C LEU A 8 5.69 -1.14 15.33
N ALA A 9 6.97 -0.96 15.66
CA ALA A 9 8.11 -1.47 14.90
C ALA A 9 8.47 -2.94 15.21
N ASP A 10 7.92 -3.50 16.28
CA ASP A 10 8.16 -4.90 16.64
C ASP A 10 7.25 -5.79 15.78
N ASN A 11 7.83 -6.46 14.78
CA ASN A 11 7.20 -7.43 13.87
C ASN A 11 6.74 -8.73 14.59
N ARG A 12 6.37 -8.63 15.86
CA ARG A 12 5.76 -9.71 16.62
C ARG A 12 4.34 -9.30 16.95
N TYR A 13 3.40 -10.12 16.49
CA TYR A 13 2.06 -10.30 17.05
C TYR A 13 2.08 -10.74 18.55
N GLN A 14 3.08 -10.30 19.32
CA GLN A 14 3.25 -10.57 20.74
C GLN A 14 3.65 -9.26 21.41
N ASN A 15 2.65 -8.40 21.62
CA ASN A 15 2.72 -7.50 22.76
C ASN A 15 2.96 -8.35 24.02
N PRO A 16 3.94 -8.05 24.88
CA PRO A 16 4.25 -8.83 26.09
C PRO A 16 3.09 -8.87 27.12
N ARG A 17 1.95 -8.22 26.87
CA ARG A 17 0.69 -8.43 27.63
C ARG A 17 -0.25 -9.48 27.02
N VAL A 18 -0.05 -9.89 25.76
CA VAL A 18 -0.77 -11.01 25.12
C VAL A 18 -0.31 -12.35 25.71
N SER A 19 0.90 -12.42 26.27
CA SER A 19 1.40 -13.58 27.03
C SER A 19 0.61 -13.89 28.32
N HIS A 20 -0.29 -12.98 28.74
CA HIS A 20 -1.14 -13.16 29.93
C HIS A 20 -2.58 -13.58 29.58
N GLY A 21 -2.83 -14.13 28.38
CA GLY A 21 -4.09 -14.77 28.03
C GLY A 21 -5.25 -13.83 27.65
N ALA A 22 -5.04 -12.51 27.64
CA ALA A 22 -6.02 -11.55 27.15
C ALA A 22 -5.80 -11.26 25.65
N ARG A 23 -6.63 -11.87 24.78
CA ARG A 23 -6.70 -11.47 23.36
C ARG A 23 -7.40 -10.11 23.26
N LEU A 24 -6.64 -9.02 23.29
CA LEU A 24 -7.15 -7.68 22.96
C LEU A 24 -7.05 -7.47 21.44
N SER A 25 -8.00 -6.74 20.85
CA SER A 25 -7.85 -6.30 19.46
C SER A 25 -6.74 -5.23 19.35
N LEU A 26 -6.11 -5.10 18.18
CA LEU A 26 -5.12 -4.05 17.93
C LEU A 26 -5.71 -2.66 18.23
N THR A 27 -6.94 -2.42 17.78
CA THR A 27 -7.68 -1.18 18.05
C THR A 27 -7.91 -0.94 19.55
N GLU A 28 -8.24 -1.99 20.32
CA GLU A 28 -8.35 -1.87 21.77
C GLU A 28 -7.01 -1.49 22.41
N MET A 29 -5.91 -2.09 21.97
CA MET A 29 -4.58 -1.73 22.47
C MET A 29 -4.18 -0.30 22.11
N GLU A 30 -4.44 0.12 20.87
CA GLU A 30 -4.17 1.49 20.41
C GLU A 30 -4.97 2.49 21.24
N VAL A 31 -6.28 2.28 21.41
CA VAL A 31 -7.12 3.17 22.21
C VAL A 31 -6.64 3.22 23.66
N ILE A 32 -6.33 2.08 24.28
CA ILE A 32 -5.88 2.04 25.66
C ILE A 32 -4.54 2.78 25.80
N ASN A 33 -3.53 2.41 25.01
CA ASN A 33 -2.17 2.87 25.22
C ASN A 33 -1.93 4.28 24.67
N ALA A 34 -2.54 4.63 23.54
CA ALA A 34 -2.32 5.93 22.93
C ALA A 34 -3.21 7.02 23.54
N VAL A 35 -4.35 6.67 24.13
CA VAL A 35 -5.32 7.68 24.57
C VAL A 35 -5.69 7.53 26.05
N LEU A 36 -6.04 6.34 26.52
CA LEU A 36 -6.59 6.20 27.88
C LEU A 36 -5.53 6.19 28.98
N VAL A 37 -4.28 5.84 28.65
CA VAL A 37 -3.16 5.77 29.61
C VAL A 37 -2.45 7.11 29.80
N ASP A 38 -2.48 8.00 28.80
CA ASP A 38 -1.80 9.29 28.85
C ASP A 38 -2.78 10.44 29.17
N PRO A 39 -2.77 11.00 30.39
CA PRO A 39 -3.67 12.08 30.79
C PRO A 39 -3.47 13.37 29.98
N SER A 40 -2.30 13.57 29.36
CA SER A 40 -1.99 14.78 28.59
C SER A 40 -2.78 14.84 27.27
N LEU A 41 -3.18 13.68 26.72
CA LEU A 41 -3.95 13.57 25.48
C LEU A 41 -5.46 13.56 25.72
N ALA A 42 -5.90 13.49 26.97
CA ALA A 42 -7.31 13.49 27.34
C ALA A 42 -8.11 14.69 26.77
N PRO A 43 -7.58 15.93 26.73
CA PRO A 43 -8.31 17.07 26.15
C PRO A 43 -8.57 16.94 24.65
N HIS A 44 -7.75 16.18 23.92
CA HIS A 44 -7.82 15.97 22.47
C HIS A 44 -8.63 14.75 22.05
N ALA A 45 -8.89 13.84 22.99
CA ALA A 45 -9.52 12.58 22.69
C ALA A 45 -11.04 12.68 22.53
N ARG A 46 -11.55 12.15 21.42
CA ARG A 46 -12.97 12.13 21.05
C ARG A 46 -13.36 10.73 20.59
N PHE A 47 -14.38 10.16 21.22
CA PHE A 47 -14.88 8.83 20.91
C PHE A 47 -16.26 8.92 20.26
N TYR A 48 -16.41 8.29 19.10
CA TYR A 48 -17.65 8.31 18.33
C TYR A 48 -18.25 6.92 18.29
N PHE A 49 -19.42 6.74 18.90
CA PHE A 49 -20.09 5.45 18.91
C PHE A 49 -21.25 5.48 17.93
N ARG A 50 -21.21 4.56 16.96
CA ARG A 50 -22.32 4.37 16.04
C ARG A 50 -23.55 3.91 16.80
N ASP A 51 -24.70 4.52 16.50
CA ASP A 51 -26.00 4.06 16.96
C ASP A 51 -26.27 2.64 16.41
N PRO A 52 -26.51 1.63 17.28
CA PRO A 52 -26.78 0.27 16.83
C PRO A 52 -27.97 0.16 15.87
N SER A 53 -28.97 1.04 15.99
CA SER A 53 -30.15 1.05 15.11
C SER A 53 -29.80 1.38 13.65
N TYR A 54 -28.67 2.05 13.39
CA TYR A 54 -28.21 2.32 12.04
C TYR A 54 -27.79 1.06 11.29
N ALA A 55 -27.33 0.01 11.98
CA ALA A 55 -26.93 -1.24 11.32
C ALA A 55 -28.12 -2.12 10.93
N VAL A 56 -29.29 -1.91 11.55
CA VAL A 56 -30.47 -2.76 11.35
C VAL A 56 -30.95 -2.68 9.89
N GLY A 57 -31.02 -3.84 9.23
CA GLY A 57 -31.53 -3.96 7.86
C GLY A 57 -30.58 -3.50 6.74
N ARG A 58 -29.32 -3.12 7.04
CA ARG A 58 -28.35 -2.62 6.06
C ARG A 58 -27.31 -3.63 5.57
N GLY A 59 -27.45 -4.91 5.93
CA GLY A 59 -26.55 -5.99 5.51
C GLY A 59 -25.46 -6.32 6.53
N THR A 60 -24.76 -7.44 6.28
CA THR A 60 -23.74 -7.99 7.20
C THR A 60 -22.50 -7.11 7.33
N GLU A 61 -22.20 -6.31 6.31
CA GLU A 61 -21.10 -5.33 6.31
C GLU A 61 -21.27 -4.18 7.32
N PHE A 62 -22.51 -3.91 7.75
CA PHE A 62 -22.79 -2.96 8.82
C PHE A 62 -23.01 -3.62 10.18
N SER A 63 -23.16 -4.94 10.23
CA SER A 63 -23.26 -5.71 11.46
C SER A 63 -21.86 -6.14 11.90
N ASP A 64 -21.59 -6.08 13.20
CA ASP A 64 -20.44 -6.78 13.74
C ASP A 64 -20.68 -8.28 13.48
N THR A 65 -19.84 -8.92 12.65
CA THR A 65 -20.17 -10.23 12.05
C THR A 65 -19.88 -11.40 12.97
N ASP A 66 -18.98 -11.26 13.94
CA ASP A 66 -18.65 -12.31 14.90
C ASP A 66 -19.02 -11.90 16.34
N GLU A 67 -19.55 -12.86 17.10
CA GLU A 67 -20.04 -12.66 18.47
C GLU A 67 -18.94 -12.21 19.43
N TRP A 68 -17.71 -12.67 19.20
CA TRP A 68 -16.57 -12.33 20.03
C TRP A 68 -16.15 -10.86 19.85
N SER A 69 -16.11 -10.35 18.62
CA SER A 69 -15.83 -8.93 18.33
C SER A 69 -16.88 -8.01 18.92
N LYS A 70 -18.16 -8.42 18.95
CA LYS A 70 -19.21 -7.66 19.65
C LYS A 70 -18.92 -7.53 21.14
N ILE A 71 -18.58 -8.65 21.79
CA ILE A 71 -18.24 -8.68 23.21
C ILE A 71 -17.01 -7.80 23.48
N ALA A 72 -15.94 -7.97 22.69
CA ALA A 72 -14.70 -7.19 22.83
C ALA A 72 -14.95 -5.68 22.63
N LEU A 73 -15.72 -5.30 21.61
CA LEU A 73 -16.09 -3.91 21.36
C LEU A 73 -16.94 -3.33 22.49
N ASN A 74 -17.88 -4.10 23.04
CA ASN A 74 -18.69 -3.65 24.19
C ASN A 74 -17.84 -3.47 25.46
N VAL A 75 -16.88 -4.37 25.71
CA VAL A 75 -15.91 -4.23 26.80
C VAL A 75 -15.07 -2.97 26.62
N LEU A 76 -14.55 -2.71 25.41
CA LEU A 76 -13.80 -1.49 25.11
C LEU A 76 -14.65 -0.23 25.30
N LYS A 77 -15.88 -0.21 24.78
CA LYS A 77 -16.82 0.91 24.96
C LYS A 77 -17.10 1.17 26.45
N ALA A 78 -17.26 0.12 27.26
CA ALA A 78 -17.45 0.25 28.71
C ALA A 78 -16.21 0.82 29.41
N LYS A 79 -14.99 0.40 29.02
CA LYS A 79 -13.74 0.97 29.54
C LYS A 79 -13.62 2.45 29.20
N ILE A 80 -13.90 2.83 27.95
CA ILE A 80 -13.88 4.23 27.50
C ILE A 80 -14.88 5.06 28.33
N ARG A 81 -16.13 4.59 28.50
CA ARG A 81 -17.14 5.26 29.35
C ARG A 81 -16.63 5.51 30.76
N LYS A 82 -16.08 4.47 31.40
CA LYS A 82 -15.56 4.56 32.77
C LYS A 82 -14.45 5.62 32.88
N VAL A 83 -13.53 5.65 31.91
CA VAL A 83 -12.43 6.62 31.90
C VAL A 83 -12.93 8.04 31.64
N VAL A 84 -13.86 8.21 30.70
CA VAL A 84 -14.50 9.51 30.40
C VAL A 84 -15.23 10.03 31.64
N GLU A 85 -16.10 9.24 32.26
CA GLU A 85 -16.80 9.59 33.50
C GLU A 85 -15.84 9.94 34.64
N ALA A 86 -14.74 9.19 34.79
CA ALA A 86 -13.70 9.49 35.77
C ALA A 86 -12.97 10.81 35.47
N SER A 87 -12.78 11.14 34.19
CA SER A 87 -12.13 12.38 33.76
C SER A 87 -13.00 13.63 33.96
N GLU A 88 -14.32 13.46 34.05
CA GLU A 88 -15.28 14.53 34.32
C GLU A 88 -15.48 14.78 35.81
N LYS A 89 -15.34 13.75 36.66
CA LYS A 89 -15.48 13.87 38.12
C LYS A 89 -14.46 14.86 38.70
N GLY A 90 -14.97 15.91 39.33
CA GLY A 90 -14.16 16.91 40.05
C GLY A 90 -13.66 18.07 39.18
N LYS A 91 -14.04 18.13 37.90
CA LYS A 91 -13.72 19.28 37.04
C LYS A 91 -14.88 20.27 36.94
N PRO A 92 -14.59 21.58 36.81
CA PRO A 92 -15.63 22.58 36.66
C PRO A 92 -16.43 22.35 35.37
N PRO A 93 -17.74 22.64 35.37
CA PRO A 93 -18.58 22.58 34.18
C PRO A 93 -17.93 23.32 33.00
N GLY A 94 -17.81 22.67 31.85
CA GLY A 94 -17.17 23.24 30.65
C GLY A 94 -15.68 22.92 30.48
N SER A 95 -15.06 22.20 31.42
CA SER A 95 -13.71 21.64 31.18
C SER A 95 -13.73 20.68 29.99
N LYS A 96 -12.98 20.99 28.93
CA LYS A 96 -12.84 20.15 27.73
C LYS A 96 -12.06 18.88 28.09
N CYS A 97 -12.79 17.82 28.45
CA CYS A 97 -12.29 16.48 28.69
C CYS A 97 -12.55 15.56 27.49
N MET A 98 -12.08 14.32 27.62
CA MET A 98 -12.52 13.23 26.76
C MET A 98 -14.04 13.21 26.67
N SER A 99 -14.58 13.00 25.48
CA SER A 99 -16.03 12.92 25.29
C SER A 99 -16.43 11.73 24.43
N ILE A 100 -17.65 11.24 24.67
CA ILE A 100 -18.29 10.18 23.88
C ILE A 100 -19.50 10.78 23.20
N LYS A 101 -19.57 10.66 21.88
CA LYS A 101 -20.70 11.15 21.09
C LYS A 101 -21.34 10.03 20.29
N PRO A 102 -22.64 9.78 20.46
CA PRO A 102 -23.34 8.87 19.58
C PRO A 102 -23.54 9.52 18.21
N PHE A 103 -23.48 8.74 17.13
CA PHE A 103 -23.87 9.19 15.80
C PHE A 103 -24.78 8.18 15.12
N PHE A 104 -25.84 8.70 14.48
CA PHE A 104 -26.79 7.87 13.76
C PHE A 104 -26.32 7.54 12.34
N HIS A 105 -25.97 8.53 11.51
CA HIS A 105 -25.57 8.30 10.12
C HIS A 105 -24.20 8.95 9.79
N PRO A 106 -23.49 8.50 8.72
CA PRO A 106 -22.14 8.98 8.38
C PRO A 106 -22.03 10.49 8.18
N ARG A 107 -23.04 11.15 7.57
CA ARG A 107 -23.05 12.61 7.44
C ARG A 107 -23.11 13.34 8.80
N HIS A 108 -23.73 12.77 9.82
CA HIS A 108 -23.78 13.34 11.16
C HIS A 108 -22.43 13.15 11.85
N PHE A 109 -21.84 11.96 11.70
CA PHE A 109 -20.47 11.68 12.14
C PHE A 109 -19.47 12.69 11.57
N ALA A 110 -19.50 12.94 10.25
CA ALA A 110 -18.60 13.91 9.62
C ALA A 110 -18.75 15.33 10.23
N LYS A 111 -19.98 15.77 10.48
CA LYS A 111 -20.24 17.07 11.14
C LYS A 111 -19.69 17.12 12.57
N LEU A 112 -19.84 16.03 13.33
CA LEU A 112 -19.29 15.93 14.69
C LEU A 112 -17.77 16.01 14.67
N VAL A 113 -17.12 15.26 13.77
CA VAL A 113 -15.66 15.24 13.63
C VAL A 113 -15.12 16.61 13.27
N ILE A 114 -15.70 17.28 12.27
CA ILE A 114 -15.27 18.64 11.88
C ILE A 114 -15.38 19.59 13.06
N LYS A 115 -16.54 19.59 13.74
CA LYS A 115 -16.75 20.44 14.91
C LYS A 115 -15.73 20.17 16.01
N ASP A 116 -15.47 18.90 16.33
CA ASP A 116 -14.53 18.53 17.38
C ASP A 116 -13.07 18.87 17.04
N ILE A 117 -12.68 18.74 15.77
CA ILE A 117 -11.36 19.17 15.30
C ILE A 117 -11.23 20.69 15.45
N CYS A 118 -12.24 21.46 15.03
CA CYS A 118 -12.25 22.91 15.26
C CYS A 118 -12.17 23.24 16.76
N ASP A 119 -12.97 22.57 17.60
CA ASP A 119 -12.96 22.79 19.06
C ASP A 119 -11.60 22.46 19.70
N ILE A 120 -10.83 21.53 19.11
CA ILE A 120 -9.45 21.19 19.49
C ILE A 120 -8.48 22.27 19.04
N ILE A 121 -8.56 22.70 17.78
CA ILE A 121 -7.72 23.77 17.23
C ILE A 121 -7.91 25.05 18.08
N ASP A 122 -9.15 25.44 18.34
CA ASP A 122 -9.47 26.63 19.13
C ASP A 122 -9.01 26.50 20.60
N MET A 123 -8.83 25.27 21.09
CA MET A 123 -8.29 25.01 22.42
C MET A 123 -6.76 25.16 22.46
N ASP A 124 -6.08 24.63 21.45
CA ASP A 124 -4.61 24.64 21.36
C ASP A 124 -4.08 26.00 20.91
N TYR A 125 -4.89 26.77 20.17
CA TYR A 125 -4.55 28.08 19.63
C TYR A 125 -5.58 29.12 20.09
N GLN A 126 -5.38 29.65 21.29
CA GLN A 126 -6.24 30.73 21.81
C GLN A 126 -6.09 31.99 20.95
N PRO A 127 -7.10 32.89 20.95
CA PRO A 127 -7.01 34.16 20.23
C PRO A 127 -5.77 34.96 20.66
N GLY A 128 -4.96 35.40 19.70
CA GLY A 128 -3.66 36.05 19.91
C GLY A 128 -2.48 35.10 20.15
N GLN A 129 -2.73 33.80 20.29
CA GLN A 129 -1.73 32.73 20.28
C GLN A 129 -1.74 31.95 18.97
N GLU A 130 -2.46 32.45 17.95
CA GLU A 130 -2.32 31.88 16.62
C GLU A 130 -0.83 31.94 16.25
N PRO A 131 -0.25 30.85 15.74
CA PRO A 131 1.10 30.92 15.24
C PRO A 131 1.11 32.01 14.17
N SER A 132 2.00 32.99 14.32
CA SER A 132 2.13 34.09 13.37
C SER A 132 2.23 33.53 11.94
N ASP A 133 1.86 34.29 10.91
CA ASP A 133 2.05 33.85 9.52
C ASP A 133 3.47 33.33 9.28
N LEU A 134 4.47 33.88 9.98
CA LEU A 134 5.85 33.42 9.98
C LEU A 134 6.06 32.10 10.74
N SER A 135 5.39 31.87 11.87
CA SER A 135 5.43 30.62 12.65
C SER A 135 4.67 29.49 11.96
N LEU A 136 3.49 29.77 11.39
CA LEU A 136 2.81 28.88 10.46
C LEU A 136 3.71 28.61 9.27
N PHE A 137 4.36 29.61 8.69
CA PHE A 137 5.38 29.42 7.65
C PHE A 137 6.57 28.56 8.11
N TRP A 138 7.04 28.67 9.36
CA TRP A 138 8.14 27.86 9.90
C TRP A 138 7.73 26.40 10.21
N MET A 139 6.52 26.18 10.75
CA MET A 139 5.94 24.83 10.93
C MET A 139 5.60 24.18 9.59
N THR A 140 5.09 24.99 8.66
CA THR A 140 4.92 24.63 7.25
C THR A 140 6.27 24.51 6.56
N LEU A 141 7.37 25.08 7.06
CA LEU A 141 8.76 24.90 6.59
C LEU A 141 9.43 23.69 7.17
N ASP A 142 8.87 22.96 8.13
CA ASP A 142 9.36 21.62 8.44
C ASP A 142 8.71 20.60 7.48
N GLU A 143 7.41 20.76 7.22
CA GLU A 143 6.73 20.11 6.09
C GLU A 143 7.29 20.56 4.73
N CYS A 144 7.61 21.86 4.58
CA CYS A 144 8.20 22.44 3.39
C CYS A 144 9.70 22.30 3.41
N ALA A 145 10.41 21.95 4.50
CA ALA A 145 11.78 21.46 4.45
C ALA A 145 11.78 20.04 3.92
N THR A 146 10.79 19.22 4.32
CA THR A 146 10.54 17.92 3.68
C THR A 146 10.15 18.09 2.20
N ARG A 147 9.32 19.08 1.87
CA ARG A 147 8.92 19.43 0.48
C ARG A 147 10.01 20.19 -0.29
N HIS A 148 10.94 20.87 0.39
CA HIS A 148 12.06 21.66 -0.14
C HIS A 148 13.27 20.78 -0.33
N MET A 149 13.56 19.80 0.54
CA MET A 149 14.46 18.69 0.26
C MET A 149 13.99 17.86 -0.96
N LYS A 150 12.67 17.80 -1.19
CA LYS A 150 12.03 17.34 -2.44
C LYS A 150 11.99 18.38 -3.58
N LYS A 151 12.37 19.65 -3.39
CA LYS A 151 12.38 20.69 -4.45
C LYS A 151 13.80 21.19 -4.80
N THR A 152 14.75 21.11 -3.89
CA THR A 152 16.17 21.50 -4.05
C THR A 152 17.07 20.32 -4.42
N ASN A 153 16.46 19.20 -4.77
CA ASN A 153 17.15 18.02 -5.26
C ASN A 153 18.16 17.34 -4.33
N VAL A 154 18.20 17.66 -3.03
CA VAL A 154 19.21 17.03 -2.15
C VAL A 154 18.86 15.58 -1.81
N GLN A 155 17.58 15.27 -1.55
CA GLN A 155 17.11 13.89 -1.35
C GLN A 155 16.77 13.21 -2.68
N ILE A 156 16.24 13.97 -3.63
CA ILE A 156 16.00 13.54 -5.01
C ILE A 156 17.30 13.18 -5.73
N ALA A 157 18.48 13.76 -5.44
CA ALA A 157 19.72 13.31 -6.10
C ALA A 157 20.10 11.86 -5.73
N ARG A 158 19.78 11.41 -4.50
CA ARG A 158 20.04 10.02 -4.06
C ARG A 158 18.98 9.05 -4.59
N GLU A 159 17.71 9.44 -4.55
CA GLU A 159 16.59 8.64 -5.06
C GLU A 159 16.52 8.64 -6.60
N LEU A 160 16.85 9.76 -7.26
CA LEU A 160 17.06 9.82 -8.71
C LEU A 160 18.29 9.05 -9.12
N ARG A 161 19.40 9.06 -8.35
CA ARG A 161 20.53 8.22 -8.72
C ARG A 161 20.12 6.75 -8.76
N ALA A 162 19.41 6.26 -7.75
CA ALA A 162 18.88 4.89 -7.75
C ALA A 162 17.87 4.66 -8.90
N LEU A 163 17.00 5.64 -9.18
CA LEU A 163 16.06 5.57 -10.30
C LEU A 163 16.76 5.63 -11.67
N ASP A 164 17.80 6.44 -11.82
CA ASP A 164 18.58 6.62 -13.04
C ASP A 164 19.50 5.42 -13.27
N GLU A 165 20.07 4.84 -12.20
CA GLU A 165 20.80 3.58 -12.25
C GLU A 165 19.86 2.44 -12.66
N PHE A 166 18.68 2.34 -12.05
CA PHE A 166 17.64 1.39 -12.48
C PHE A 166 17.22 1.61 -13.93
N CYS A 167 16.85 2.85 -14.31
CA CYS A 167 16.43 3.17 -15.67
C CYS A 167 17.56 2.87 -16.67
N GLY A 168 18.81 3.16 -16.29
CA GLY A 168 20.00 2.85 -17.08
C GLY A 168 20.18 1.35 -17.29
N GLN A 169 20.05 0.54 -16.23
CA GLN A 169 20.13 -0.91 -16.32
C GLN A 169 19.02 -1.50 -17.23
N VAL A 170 17.79 -1.00 -17.10
CA VAL A 170 16.68 -1.42 -17.96
C VAL A 170 16.89 -0.94 -19.41
N ASP A 171 17.41 0.28 -19.60
CA ASP A 171 17.72 0.83 -20.93
C ASP A 171 18.85 0.05 -21.62
N ASP A 172 19.91 -0.29 -20.90
CA ASP A 172 21.02 -1.09 -21.41
C ASP A 172 20.53 -2.47 -21.83
N HIS A 173 19.72 -3.12 -20.98
CA HIS A 173 19.10 -4.40 -21.33
C HIS A 173 18.24 -4.31 -22.59
N PHE A 174 17.38 -3.29 -22.65
CA PHE A 174 16.52 -3.03 -23.81
C PHE A 174 17.38 -2.82 -25.08
N ASN A 175 18.40 -1.97 -25.02
CA ASN A 175 19.22 -1.63 -26.18
C ASN A 175 20.04 -2.84 -26.65
N ILE A 176 20.62 -3.62 -25.73
CA ILE A 176 21.32 -4.87 -26.07
C ILE A 176 20.36 -5.85 -26.77
N ALA A 177 19.13 -6.00 -26.26
CA ALA A 177 18.14 -6.89 -26.88
C ALA A 177 17.77 -6.43 -28.30
N MET A 178 17.59 -5.11 -28.48
CA MET A 178 17.29 -4.52 -29.78
C MET A 178 18.44 -4.64 -30.78
N ASP A 179 19.67 -4.33 -30.36
CA ASP A 179 20.86 -4.37 -31.21
C ASP A 179 21.19 -5.79 -31.65
N ALA A 180 20.97 -6.77 -30.77
CA ALA A 180 21.12 -8.18 -31.10
C ALA A 180 20.02 -8.71 -32.03
N GLY A 181 18.90 -7.98 -32.18
CA GLY A 181 17.69 -8.48 -32.83
C GLY A 181 17.10 -9.70 -32.11
N VAL A 182 17.43 -9.88 -30.82
CA VAL A 182 16.99 -11.01 -30.01
C VAL A 182 16.18 -10.46 -28.85
N ALA A 183 14.88 -10.72 -28.87
CA ALA A 183 14.01 -10.36 -27.76
C ALA A 183 14.41 -11.13 -26.50
N ARG A 184 14.73 -10.38 -25.44
CA ARG A 184 15.16 -10.91 -24.15
C ARG A 184 14.21 -10.47 -23.04
N PRO A 185 13.36 -11.37 -22.53
CA PRO A 185 12.50 -11.02 -21.43
C PRO A 185 13.29 -10.49 -20.22
N LEU A 186 12.78 -9.44 -19.58
CA LEU A 186 13.34 -8.90 -18.35
C LEU A 186 12.34 -9.11 -17.22
N LEU A 187 12.76 -9.79 -16.16
CA LEU A 187 11.99 -9.93 -14.94
C LEU A 187 12.59 -9.04 -13.85
N VAL A 188 11.77 -8.16 -13.29
CA VAL A 188 12.15 -7.26 -12.21
C VAL A 188 11.27 -7.53 -10.99
N PHE A 189 11.89 -7.67 -9.83
CA PHE A 189 11.23 -7.89 -8.55
C PHE A 189 12.00 -7.15 -7.47
N GLY A 190 11.36 -6.88 -6.32
CA GLY A 190 11.99 -6.16 -5.23
C GLY A 190 11.19 -6.27 -3.94
N GLU A 191 11.78 -5.78 -2.84
CA GLU A 191 11.10 -5.74 -1.54
C GLU A 191 9.84 -4.87 -1.58
N ARG A 192 8.87 -5.19 -0.72
CA ARG A 192 7.64 -4.43 -0.66
C ARG A 192 7.88 -2.95 -0.40
N GLY A 193 7.25 -2.13 -1.23
CA GLY A 193 7.32 -0.67 -1.06
C GLY A 193 8.67 -0.08 -1.46
N CYS A 194 9.56 -0.85 -2.10
CA CYS A 194 10.78 -0.31 -2.73
C CYS A 194 10.47 0.64 -3.90
N GLY A 195 9.21 0.70 -4.33
CA GLY A 195 8.75 1.61 -5.37
C GLY A 195 8.88 1.04 -6.78
N LEU A 196 9.07 -0.27 -6.93
CA LEU A 196 9.31 -0.92 -8.22
C LEU A 196 8.26 -0.55 -9.28
N THR A 197 6.97 -0.64 -8.96
CA THR A 197 5.89 -0.22 -9.86
C THR A 197 6.04 1.24 -10.31
N ALA A 198 6.37 2.14 -9.39
CA ALA A 198 6.58 3.56 -9.70
C ALA A 198 7.83 3.79 -10.55
N MET A 199 8.91 3.04 -10.29
CA MET A 199 10.15 3.10 -11.06
C MET A 199 9.93 2.63 -12.50
N THR A 200 9.22 1.52 -12.70
CA THR A 200 8.99 0.99 -14.04
C THR A 200 8.06 1.90 -14.84
N VAL A 201 6.97 2.41 -14.24
CA VAL A 201 6.08 3.37 -14.92
C VAL A 201 6.84 4.62 -15.37
N ARG A 202 7.75 5.14 -14.53
CA ARG A 202 8.59 6.29 -14.88
C ARG A 202 9.58 5.97 -16.00
N TRP A 203 10.17 4.78 -15.98
CA TRP A 203 11.03 4.31 -17.08
C TRP A 203 10.26 4.22 -18.40
N THR A 204 9.07 3.60 -18.42
CA THR A 204 8.21 3.51 -19.60
C THR A 204 7.86 4.89 -20.15
N GLN A 205 7.49 5.83 -19.27
CA GLN A 205 7.20 7.20 -19.67
C GLN A 205 8.41 7.90 -20.27
N ARG A 206 9.59 7.75 -19.65
CA ARG A 206 10.84 8.29 -20.17
C ARG A 206 11.11 7.78 -21.58
N ARG A 207 10.87 6.49 -21.83
CA ARG A 207 11.02 5.87 -23.16
C ARG A 207 10.01 6.39 -24.18
N VAL A 208 8.73 6.44 -23.82
CA VAL A 208 7.65 6.85 -24.74
C VAL A 208 7.72 8.35 -25.05
N THR A 209 8.03 9.18 -24.05
CA THR A 209 7.96 10.65 -24.18
C THR A 209 9.32 11.32 -24.40
N GLY A 210 10.42 10.58 -24.23
CA GLY A 210 11.78 11.14 -24.17
C GLY A 210 12.05 12.04 -22.96
N LYS A 211 11.12 12.13 -22.00
CA LYS A 211 11.21 13.02 -20.83
C LYS A 211 10.87 12.29 -19.54
N LEU A 212 11.64 12.56 -18.49
CA LEU A 212 11.28 12.12 -17.14
C LEU A 212 10.20 13.07 -16.58
N LEU A 213 8.95 12.62 -16.55
CA LEU A 213 7.86 13.39 -15.95
C LEU A 213 7.93 13.26 -14.42
N LEU A 214 8.41 14.31 -13.75
CA LEU A 214 8.49 14.38 -12.29
C LEU A 214 7.16 14.77 -11.62
N LYS A 215 6.16 15.19 -12.40
CA LYS A 215 4.83 15.51 -11.89
C LYS A 215 3.96 14.27 -11.89
N GLU A 216 3.31 14.02 -10.75
CA GLU A 216 2.15 13.13 -10.62
C GLU A 216 1.00 13.73 -11.44
N GLU A 217 1.02 13.59 -12.76
CA GLU A 217 -0.19 13.80 -13.55
C GLU A 217 -1.15 12.68 -13.17
N GLY A 218 -2.26 13.06 -12.51
CA GLY A 218 -3.18 12.15 -11.82
C GLY A 218 -3.73 11.00 -12.68
N ASP A 219 -3.66 11.13 -13.99
CA ASP A 219 -4.13 10.14 -14.96
C ASP A 219 -3.32 8.84 -14.94
N ILE A 220 -2.03 8.88 -14.57
CA ILE A 220 -1.16 7.70 -14.50
C ILE A 220 -1.34 6.94 -13.18
N LEU A 221 -1.48 7.68 -12.07
CA LEU A 221 -1.74 7.09 -10.75
C LEU A 221 -3.15 6.49 -10.67
N ASP A 222 -4.14 7.07 -11.35
CA ASP A 222 -5.45 6.45 -11.49
C ASP A 222 -5.40 5.18 -12.37
N LYS A 223 -4.58 5.15 -13.42
CA LYS A 223 -4.34 3.92 -14.21
C LYS A 223 -3.60 2.83 -13.44
N THR A 224 -2.67 3.19 -12.55
CA THR A 224 -2.02 2.23 -11.63
C THR A 224 -2.89 1.84 -10.43
N ARG A 225 -3.84 2.68 -10.02
CA ARG A 225 -4.84 2.37 -8.98
C ARG A 225 -5.98 1.49 -9.47
N SER A 226 -6.30 1.55 -10.76
CA SER A 226 -7.46 0.88 -11.35
C SER A 226 -7.15 -0.39 -12.15
N TYR A 227 -5.87 -0.77 -12.30
CA TYR A 227 -5.50 -2.01 -12.99
C TYR A 227 -4.37 -2.77 -12.29
N ALA A 228 -4.63 -4.06 -12.05
CA ALA A 228 -3.63 -5.09 -11.76
C ALA A 228 -2.74 -5.45 -12.98
N ARG A 229 -2.82 -4.68 -14.07
CA ARG A 229 -2.23 -4.98 -15.39
C ARG A 229 -1.99 -3.68 -16.14
N PHE A 230 -0.76 -3.17 -16.10
CA PHE A 230 -0.31 -2.11 -17.01
C PHE A 230 0.31 -2.79 -18.23
N THR A 231 -0.38 -2.75 -19.38
CA THR A 231 0.16 -3.12 -20.68
C THR A 231 0.24 -1.86 -21.53
N ASP A 232 1.45 -1.33 -21.67
CA ASP A 232 1.72 -0.22 -22.58
C ASP A 232 2.53 -0.74 -23.75
N ASN A 233 2.15 -0.28 -24.94
CA ASN A 233 2.81 -0.67 -26.18
C ASN A 233 3.99 0.29 -26.35
N MET A 234 5.17 -0.09 -25.86
CA MET A 234 6.40 0.72 -26.02
C MET A 234 6.92 0.73 -27.47
N GLY A 235 6.17 0.13 -28.39
CA GLY A 235 6.47 -0.07 -29.81
C GLY A 235 5.65 -1.26 -30.35
N ARG A 236 5.79 -1.61 -31.63
CA ARG A 236 5.14 -2.82 -32.18
C ARG A 236 5.70 -4.13 -31.61
N ASP A 237 6.88 -4.07 -31.01
CA ASP A 237 7.72 -5.23 -30.69
C ASP A 237 8.05 -5.31 -29.19
N SER A 238 7.28 -4.64 -28.32
CA SER A 238 7.57 -4.62 -26.87
C SER A 238 6.29 -4.62 -26.03
N LEU A 239 6.21 -5.57 -25.11
CA LEU A 239 5.12 -5.75 -24.16
C LEU A 239 5.65 -5.55 -22.75
N MET A 240 5.10 -4.60 -22.01
CA MET A 240 5.33 -4.49 -20.58
C MET A 240 4.14 -5.03 -19.79
N ILE A 241 4.42 -5.75 -18.72
CA ILE A 241 3.45 -6.36 -17.81
C ILE A 241 3.90 -6.03 -16.39
N ALA A 242 3.23 -5.09 -15.73
CA ALA A 242 3.43 -4.84 -14.31
C ALA A 242 2.30 -5.48 -13.48
N PHE A 243 2.67 -6.32 -12.51
CA PHE A 243 1.78 -6.99 -11.56
C PHE A 243 2.12 -6.60 -10.14
N TYR A 244 1.08 -6.20 -9.39
CA TYR A 244 1.17 -6.02 -7.95
C TYR A 244 0.35 -7.11 -7.25
N CYS A 245 1.03 -8.07 -6.63
CA CYS A 245 0.41 -9.26 -6.03
C CYS A 245 -0.51 -8.92 -4.85
N GLY A 246 -0.30 -7.78 -4.17
CA GLY A 246 -1.10 -7.36 -3.02
C GLY A 246 -2.50 -6.82 -3.33
N TYR A 247 -2.81 -6.46 -4.58
CA TYR A 247 -4.05 -5.75 -4.92
C TYR A 247 -5.26 -6.68 -5.00
N HIS A 248 -5.08 -7.90 -5.51
CA HIS A 248 -6.21 -8.77 -5.83
C HIS A 248 -6.31 -9.93 -4.83
N GLN A 249 -7.45 -10.06 -4.15
CA GLN A 249 -7.65 -11.13 -3.16
C GLN A 249 -7.51 -12.54 -3.75
N ARG A 250 -7.72 -12.69 -5.08
CA ARG A 250 -7.52 -13.96 -5.80
C ARG A 250 -6.07 -14.23 -6.23
N LEU A 251 -5.15 -13.27 -6.09
CA LEU A 251 -3.73 -13.42 -6.46
C LEU A 251 -2.87 -13.67 -5.21
N ARG A 252 -3.37 -14.49 -4.29
CA ARG A 252 -2.67 -14.82 -3.04
C ARG A 252 -1.81 -16.07 -3.14
N LYS A 253 -1.96 -16.82 -4.23
CA LYS A 253 -1.12 -17.99 -4.55
C LYS A 253 -0.24 -17.67 -5.74
N PRO A 254 1.02 -18.15 -5.74
CA PRO A 254 1.93 -17.98 -6.88
C PRO A 254 1.37 -18.45 -8.21
N MET A 255 0.69 -19.59 -8.21
CA MET A 255 0.13 -20.18 -9.42
C MET A 255 -0.95 -19.31 -10.04
N ASP A 256 -1.71 -18.58 -9.21
CA ASP A 256 -2.70 -17.63 -9.71
C ASP A 256 -2.00 -16.44 -10.41
N VAL A 257 -0.87 -15.97 -9.87
CA VAL A 257 -0.03 -14.94 -10.53
C VAL A 257 0.48 -15.47 -11.87
N LEU A 258 1.04 -16.68 -11.91
CA LEU A 258 1.57 -17.27 -13.15
C LEU A 258 0.47 -17.47 -14.21
N ARG A 259 -0.73 -17.91 -13.82
CA ARG A 259 -1.87 -18.05 -14.73
C ARG A 259 -2.24 -16.71 -15.36
N VAL A 260 -2.30 -15.64 -14.57
CA VAL A 260 -2.63 -14.31 -15.10
C VAL A 260 -1.51 -13.76 -15.98
N LEU A 261 -0.24 -13.96 -15.63
CA LEU A 261 0.90 -13.60 -16.49
C LEU A 261 0.81 -14.33 -17.84
N MET A 262 0.56 -15.64 -17.80
CA MET A 262 0.46 -16.47 -19.00
C MET A 262 -0.71 -16.04 -19.89
N GLN A 263 -1.90 -15.85 -19.32
CA GLN A 263 -3.04 -15.30 -20.05
C GLN A 263 -2.67 -13.95 -20.70
N THR A 264 -1.96 -13.09 -19.97
CA THR A 264 -1.58 -11.77 -20.46
C THR A 264 -0.65 -11.85 -21.67
N ILE A 265 0.34 -12.74 -21.64
CA ILE A 265 1.25 -12.98 -22.75
C ILE A 265 0.49 -13.62 -23.93
N CYS A 266 -0.40 -14.58 -23.67
CA CYS A 266 -1.24 -15.19 -24.70
C CYS A 266 -2.11 -14.16 -25.42
N ASP A 267 -2.78 -13.28 -24.67
CA ASP A 267 -3.58 -12.18 -25.25
C ASP A 267 -2.74 -11.30 -26.18
N ALA A 268 -1.54 -10.92 -25.73
CA ALA A 268 -0.62 -10.09 -26.52
C ALA A 268 -0.10 -10.80 -27.77
N LEU A 269 0.08 -12.12 -27.71
CA LEU A 269 0.47 -12.95 -28.85
C LEU A 269 -0.69 -13.29 -29.79
N GLY A 270 -1.93 -12.91 -29.46
CA GLY A 270 -3.13 -13.38 -30.15
C GLY A 270 -3.32 -14.90 -30.07
N ALA A 271 -2.74 -15.53 -29.04
CA ALA A 271 -2.86 -16.95 -28.78
C ALA A 271 -4.01 -17.20 -27.81
N ARG A 272 -4.77 -18.28 -28.02
CA ARG A 272 -5.79 -18.69 -27.06
C ARG A 272 -5.14 -19.43 -25.91
N PHE A 273 -5.28 -18.89 -24.70
CA PHE A 273 -5.05 -19.66 -23.48
C PHE A 273 -6.25 -20.57 -23.24
N VAL A 274 -6.04 -21.89 -23.21
CA VAL A 274 -7.09 -22.89 -23.00
C VAL A 274 -6.69 -23.65 -21.76
N ASP A 275 -7.20 -23.24 -20.59
CA ASP A 275 -6.60 -23.74 -19.37
C ASP A 275 -7.42 -23.57 -18.07
N ASP A 276 -8.45 -24.39 -17.93
CA ASP A 276 -9.05 -24.63 -16.61
C ASP A 276 -8.42 -25.86 -15.91
N ASP A 277 -7.58 -26.66 -16.59
CA ASP A 277 -7.12 -27.99 -16.14
C ASP A 277 -5.59 -28.21 -16.10
N LEU A 278 -4.72 -27.23 -16.42
CA LEU A 278 -3.28 -27.43 -16.29
C LEU A 278 -2.89 -27.61 -14.83
N LEU A 279 -2.28 -28.76 -14.58
CA LEU A 279 -1.54 -29.05 -13.36
C LEU A 279 -0.46 -27.99 -13.14
N ASP A 280 -0.25 -27.62 -11.88
CA ASP A 280 0.68 -26.55 -11.49
C ASP A 280 2.12 -26.79 -12.01
N GLU A 281 2.51 -28.06 -12.11
CA GLU A 281 3.79 -28.53 -12.64
C GLU A 281 3.99 -28.26 -14.15
N HIS A 282 2.92 -28.05 -14.92
CA HIS A 282 2.99 -27.73 -16.34
C HIS A 282 2.93 -26.23 -16.63
N ILE A 283 2.32 -25.43 -15.75
CA ILE A 283 2.17 -23.97 -15.93
C ILE A 283 3.52 -23.29 -16.17
N GLN A 284 4.55 -23.75 -15.45
CA GLN A 284 5.91 -23.25 -15.58
C GLN A 284 6.50 -23.47 -16.99
N ALA A 285 6.33 -24.67 -17.55
CA ALA A 285 6.83 -25.01 -18.89
C ALA A 285 6.08 -24.25 -19.98
N VAL A 286 4.75 -24.11 -19.84
CA VAL A 286 3.93 -23.36 -20.79
C VAL A 286 4.31 -21.89 -20.78
N LEU A 287 4.50 -21.29 -19.59
CA LEU A 287 4.92 -19.90 -19.48
C LEU A 287 6.27 -19.67 -20.19
N LEU A 288 7.26 -20.54 -19.96
CA LEU A 288 8.56 -20.48 -20.65
C LEU A 288 8.40 -20.58 -22.17
N ALA A 289 7.57 -21.51 -22.67
CA ALA A 289 7.30 -21.65 -24.10
C ALA A 289 6.69 -20.37 -24.70
N ARG A 290 5.81 -19.67 -23.97
CA ARG A 290 5.23 -18.40 -24.43
C ARG A 290 6.23 -17.26 -24.45
N PHE A 291 7.17 -17.22 -23.52
CA PHE A 291 8.28 -16.28 -23.58
C PHE A 291 9.21 -16.54 -24.78
N GLN A 292 9.51 -17.80 -25.06
CA GLN A 292 10.29 -18.17 -26.25
C GLN A 292 9.56 -17.82 -27.54
N GLU A 293 8.24 -18.04 -27.60
CA GLU A 293 7.41 -17.65 -28.74
C GLU A 293 7.39 -16.14 -28.94
N ALA A 294 7.20 -15.36 -27.86
CA ALA A 294 7.32 -13.90 -27.91
C ALA A 294 8.69 -13.49 -28.44
N GLY A 295 9.76 -14.11 -27.94
CA GLY A 295 11.12 -13.91 -28.41
C GLY A 295 11.30 -14.18 -29.90
N ALA A 296 10.76 -15.31 -30.39
CA ALA A 296 10.82 -15.70 -31.79
C ALA A 296 10.04 -14.77 -32.73
N ARG A 297 9.03 -14.06 -32.21
CA ARG A 297 8.30 -13.01 -32.94
C ARG A 297 8.98 -11.64 -32.86
N GLY A 298 10.15 -11.54 -32.24
CA GLY A 298 10.84 -10.27 -32.02
C GLY A 298 10.22 -9.42 -30.91
N MET A 299 9.26 -9.97 -30.13
CA MET A 299 8.58 -9.24 -29.07
C MET A 299 9.36 -9.33 -27.77
N THR A 300 9.78 -8.20 -27.22
CA THR A 300 10.43 -8.13 -25.91
C THR A 300 9.40 -8.01 -24.80
N VAL A 301 9.40 -8.94 -23.83
CA VAL A 301 8.43 -8.98 -22.72
C VAL A 301 9.08 -8.54 -21.41
N TYR A 302 8.60 -7.45 -20.84
CA TYR A 302 9.04 -6.92 -19.55
C TYR A 302 8.03 -7.33 -18.49
N ILE A 303 8.45 -8.07 -17.46
CA ILE A 303 7.59 -8.43 -16.34
C ILE A 303 8.11 -7.79 -15.07
N VAL A 304 7.21 -7.12 -14.38
CA VAL A 304 7.49 -6.49 -13.09
C VAL A 304 6.56 -7.10 -12.06
N LEU A 305 7.13 -7.74 -11.04
CA LEU A 305 6.39 -8.36 -9.95
C LEU A 305 6.67 -7.62 -8.65
N ASP A 306 5.65 -6.92 -8.16
CA ASP A 306 5.71 -6.12 -6.93
C ASP A 306 4.81 -6.75 -5.85
N GLY A 307 5.22 -6.62 -4.58
CA GLY A 307 4.47 -7.11 -3.43
C GLY A 307 4.41 -8.65 -3.32
N LEU A 308 5.48 -9.35 -3.67
CA LEU A 308 5.55 -10.82 -3.58
C LEU A 308 5.33 -11.36 -2.16
N ASP A 309 5.63 -10.56 -1.14
CA ASP A 309 5.37 -10.85 0.28
C ASP A 309 3.87 -10.97 0.63
N HIS A 310 2.98 -10.54 -0.27
CA HIS A 310 1.54 -10.70 -0.09
C HIS A 310 1.02 -12.11 -0.44
N LEU A 311 1.87 -12.98 -0.99
CA LEU A 311 1.53 -14.37 -1.28
C LEU A 311 1.49 -15.19 0.04
N ARG A 312 0.40 -15.93 0.27
CA ARG A 312 0.07 -16.52 1.58
C ARG A 312 0.59 -17.94 1.81
N GLU A 313 1.10 -18.63 0.79
CA GLU A 313 1.44 -20.06 0.86
C GLU A 313 2.88 -20.31 0.42
N GLY A 314 3.73 -20.88 1.29
CA GLY A 314 4.95 -21.61 0.92
C GLY A 314 6.01 -20.87 0.10
N CYS A 315 5.98 -19.54 0.10
CA CYS A 315 6.81 -18.70 -0.77
C CYS A 315 7.75 -17.84 0.05
N ASP A 316 8.72 -18.51 0.67
CA ASP A 316 9.78 -17.80 1.37
C ASP A 316 10.68 -17.05 0.37
N THR A 317 10.72 -17.50 -0.90
CA THR A 317 11.50 -16.87 -1.97
C THR A 317 10.82 -17.03 -3.33
N ILE A 318 11.13 -16.11 -4.26
CA ILE A 318 10.72 -16.19 -5.67
C ILE A 318 11.17 -17.52 -6.34
N ASP A 319 12.25 -18.09 -5.80
CA ASP A 319 12.91 -19.32 -6.25
C ASP A 319 12.06 -20.57 -6.07
N SER A 320 11.07 -20.56 -5.17
CA SER A 320 10.28 -21.75 -4.87
C SER A 320 9.17 -22.02 -5.89
N TRP A 321 8.79 -21.01 -6.69
CA TRP A 321 7.60 -21.11 -7.56
C TRP A 321 7.80 -20.56 -8.99
N LEU A 322 8.84 -19.77 -9.26
CA LEU A 322 9.25 -19.51 -10.64
C LEU A 322 10.06 -20.70 -11.19
N PRO A 323 9.90 -21.04 -12.48
CA PRO A 323 10.64 -22.14 -13.08
C PRO A 323 12.15 -21.92 -12.94
N LYS A 324 12.89 -22.89 -12.41
CA LYS A 324 14.38 -22.84 -12.40
C LYS A 324 14.93 -22.64 -13.82
N THR A 325 14.26 -23.23 -14.80
CA THR A 325 14.57 -23.09 -16.23
C THR A 325 14.40 -21.68 -16.77
N MET A 326 13.63 -20.80 -16.11
CA MET A 326 13.62 -19.38 -16.45
C MET A 326 14.87 -18.66 -15.96
N LYS A 327 15.43 -19.05 -14.82
CA LYS A 327 16.72 -18.49 -14.34
C LYS A 327 17.87 -18.88 -15.24
N GLU A 328 17.81 -20.09 -15.74
CA GLU A 328 18.81 -20.66 -16.65
C GLU A 328 18.52 -20.34 -18.11
N CYS A 329 17.39 -19.70 -18.42
CA CYS A 329 17.06 -19.35 -19.79
C CYS A 329 18.03 -18.26 -20.26
N PRO A 330 18.85 -18.51 -21.29
CA PRO A 330 19.90 -17.58 -21.71
C PRO A 330 19.34 -16.23 -22.23
N ASN A 331 18.03 -16.17 -22.45
CA ASN A 331 17.33 -14.99 -22.94
C ASN A 331 16.58 -14.23 -21.85
N VAL A 332 16.54 -14.72 -20.60
CA VAL A 332 15.84 -14.05 -19.49
C VAL A 332 16.85 -13.41 -18.55
N GLN A 333 16.77 -12.09 -18.38
CA GLN A 333 17.60 -11.36 -17.42
C GLN A 333 16.82 -11.06 -16.15
N TRP A 334 17.53 -11.12 -15.02
CA TRP A 334 16.99 -10.93 -13.69
C TRP A 334 17.59 -9.66 -13.09
N MET A 335 16.74 -8.78 -12.57
CA MET A 335 17.15 -7.58 -11.87
C MET A 335 16.49 -7.57 -10.49
N VAL A 336 17.32 -7.59 -9.44
CA VAL A 336 16.94 -7.63 -8.02
C VAL A 336 16.98 -6.23 -7.43
#